data_AF-A0AAD4ZRE6-F1
#
_entry.id   AF-A0AAD4ZRE6-F1
#
_cell.length_a   1.000
_cell.length_b   1.000
_cell.length_c   1.000
_cell.angle_alpha   90.00
_cell.angle_beta   90.00
_cell.angle_gamma   90.00
#
_symmetry.space_group_name_H-M   'P 1'
#
loop_
_entity.id
_entity.type
_entity.pdbx_description
1 polymer ?
#
loop_
_entity_poly.entity_id
_entity_poly.type
_entity_poly.pdbx_seq_one_letter_code
_entity_poly.pdbx_strand_id
1 'polypeptide(L)'
;MRDRIVFSSQQCFLRDENFGEEQVEPTQLLCDNTSAIAISKNPVHHHKTRHINRRFHFIRDALQNGEIDLLYCKTEEQLADIFTKSLARDRFEYLRKALGVISAQHLEGSIGV
;
A
#
# COMPACT_ATOMS: atom_id res chain seq x y z
N MET A 1 -10.42 12.35 -11.07
CA MET A 1 -9.25 11.47 -10.86
C MET A 1 -8.95 11.47 -9.38
N ARG A 2 -9.41 10.45 -8.63
CA ARG A 2 -9.07 10.33 -7.20
C ARG A 2 -7.69 9.69 -7.15
N ASP A 3 -6.71 10.42 -6.67
CA ASP A 3 -5.32 9.96 -6.57
C ASP A 3 -5.26 8.70 -5.71
N ARG A 4 -5.12 7.55 -6.39
CA ARG A 4 -4.99 6.20 -5.82
C ARG A 4 -3.56 6.00 -5.33
N ILE A 5 -3.17 6.81 -4.37
CA ILE A 5 -2.13 6.41 -3.43
C ILE A 5 -2.92 5.97 -2.21
N VAL A 6 -3.47 4.75 -2.29
CA VAL A 6 -3.86 4.04 -1.09
C VAL A 6 -2.53 3.69 -0.44
N PHE A 7 -2.08 4.60 0.41
CA PHE A 7 -1.10 4.30 1.42
C PHE A 7 -1.60 3.04 2.13
N SER A 8 -0.77 2.00 2.20
CA SER A 8 -0.64 1.27 3.45
C SER A 8 -0.21 2.31 4.49
N SER A 9 -1.15 3.12 4.97
CA SER A 9 -0.91 4.12 6.02
C SER A 9 -0.58 3.45 7.35
N GLN A 10 -0.39 2.12 7.36
CA GLN A 10 0.09 1.33 8.48
C GLN A 10 1.55 0.86 8.32
N GLN A 11 2.24 1.11 7.20
CA GLN A 11 3.63 0.63 7.03
C GLN A 11 4.68 1.74 6.84
N CYS A 12 4.28 2.98 6.52
CA CYS A 12 5.14 4.15 6.70
C CYS A 12 5.28 4.58 8.18
N PHE A 13 4.82 3.77 9.13
CA PHE A 13 5.02 3.99 10.57
C PHE A 13 6.41 3.55 11.06
N LEU A 14 7.28 3.03 10.18
CA LEU A 14 8.63 2.57 10.54
C LEU A 14 9.70 3.68 10.42
N ARG A 15 9.33 4.92 10.74
CA ARG A 15 10.31 5.96 11.06
C ARG A 15 10.10 6.43 12.51
N ASP A 16 9.89 5.47 13.40
CA ASP A 16 10.04 5.72 14.82
C ASP A 16 11.45 5.25 15.21
N GLU A 17 12.40 6.18 15.27
CA GLU A 17 13.75 5.94 15.81
C GLU A 17 13.72 5.39 17.24
N ASN A 18 12.55 5.33 17.88
CA ASN A 18 12.34 4.76 19.20
C ASN A 18 12.23 3.23 19.25
N PHE A 19 12.16 2.51 18.12
CA PHE A 19 12.02 1.05 18.12
C PHE A 19 13.32 0.24 17.95
N GLY A 20 14.47 0.90 17.76
CA GLY A 20 15.80 0.25 17.86
C GLY A 20 16.16 -0.78 16.78
N GLU A 21 15.32 -0.99 15.77
CA GLU A 21 15.58 -1.93 14.68
C GLU A 21 15.98 -1.16 13.42
N GLU A 22 17.23 -1.33 12.96
CA GLU A 22 17.70 -0.75 11.70
C GLU A 22 17.11 -1.51 10.51
N GLN A 23 16.49 -0.78 9.59
CA GLN A 23 15.98 -1.36 8.36
C GLN A 23 17.14 -1.59 7.38
N VAL A 24 17.54 -2.85 7.22
CA VAL A 24 18.69 -3.24 6.36
C VAL A 24 18.35 -3.14 4.87
N GLU A 25 17.09 -3.38 4.50
CA GLU A 25 16.64 -3.43 3.09
C GLU A 25 15.43 -2.52 2.83
N PRO A 26 15.26 -1.98 1.62
CA PRO A 26 14.12 -1.14 1.28
C PRO A 26 12.77 -1.86 1.48
N THR A 27 11.79 -1.19 2.07
CA THR A 27 10.44 -1.74 2.22
C THR A 27 9.73 -1.71 0.87
N GLN A 28 9.31 -2.88 0.39
CA GLN A 28 8.58 -2.99 -0.87
C GLN A 28 7.13 -2.52 -0.71
N LEU A 29 6.74 -1.55 -1.52
CA LEU A 29 5.39 -1.01 -1.60
C LEU A 29 4.76 -1.33 -2.96
N LEU A 30 3.57 -1.92 -2.92
CA LEU A 30 2.80 -2.30 -4.11
C LEU A 30 1.89 -1.14 -4.55
N CYS A 31 1.99 -0.74 -5.81
CA CYS A 31 1.18 0.32 -6.40
C CYS A 31 0.56 -0.12 -7.74
N ASP A 32 -0.73 0.15 -7.93
CA ASP A 32 -1.46 -0.17 -9.16
C ASP A 32 -1.42 0.96 -10.20
N ASN A 33 -0.89 2.11 -9.83
CA ASN A 33 -0.80 3.28 -10.69
C ASN A 33 0.62 3.42 -11.26
N THR A 34 0.82 2.88 -12.46
CA THR A 34 2.08 3.03 -13.21
C THR A 34 2.48 4.48 -13.44
N SER A 35 1.52 5.41 -13.58
CA SER A 35 1.84 6.84 -13.69
C SER A 35 2.39 7.38 -12.38
N ALA A 36 1.86 6.96 -11.23
CA ALA A 36 2.39 7.36 -9.93
C ALA A 36 3.81 6.80 -9.71
N ILE A 37 4.06 5.54 -10.07
CA ILE A 37 5.40 4.94 -10.03
C ILE A 37 6.38 5.73 -10.91
N ALA A 38 5.98 6.05 -12.14
CA ALA A 38 6.81 6.80 -13.09
C ALA A 38 7.14 8.21 -12.58
N ILE A 39 6.16 8.93 -12.02
CA ILE A 39 6.38 10.28 -11.47
C ILE A 39 7.31 10.23 -10.25
N SER A 40 7.24 9.17 -9.43
CA SER A 40 8.10 9.02 -8.26
C SER A 40 9.56 8.77 -8.64
N LYS A 41 9.78 8.10 -9.78
CA LYS A 41 11.13 7.79 -10.31
C LYS A 41 11.67 8.89 -11.22
N ASN A 42 10.82 9.60 -11.95
CA ASN A 42 11.23 10.64 -12.90
C ASN A 42 10.27 11.85 -12.88
N PRO A 43 10.68 12.98 -12.27
CA PRO A 43 9.82 14.13 -12.03
C PRO A 43 9.56 15.01 -13.26
N VAL A 44 10.10 14.65 -14.44
CA VAL A 44 10.11 15.53 -15.64
C VAL A 44 8.72 15.84 -16.18
N HIS A 45 7.66 15.16 -15.73
CA HIS A 45 6.28 15.51 -16.09
C HIS A 45 5.42 15.68 -14.83
N HIS A 46 4.98 16.92 -14.57
CA HIS A 46 3.60 17.31 -14.20
C HIS A 46 3.54 18.52 -13.26
N HIS A 47 3.34 19.70 -13.85
CA HIS A 47 3.23 20.98 -13.15
C HIS A 47 1.81 21.33 -12.65
N LYS A 48 0.90 20.34 -12.48
CA LYS A 48 -0.55 20.65 -12.41
C LYS A 48 -1.38 20.10 -11.24
N THR A 49 -0.80 19.53 -10.17
CA THR A 49 -1.64 19.08 -9.04
C THR A 49 -0.98 19.29 -7.66
N ARG A 50 -1.40 20.34 -6.94
CA ARG A 50 -0.83 20.73 -5.64
C ARG A 50 -0.97 19.65 -4.54
N HIS A 51 -2.03 18.84 -4.59
CA HIS A 51 -2.28 17.76 -3.64
C HIS A 51 -1.36 16.54 -3.84
N ILE A 52 -0.86 16.36 -5.06
CA ILE A 52 0.07 15.30 -5.44
C ILE A 52 1.48 15.65 -4.95
N ASN A 53 1.95 16.88 -5.19
CA ASN A 53 3.31 17.32 -4.85
C ASN A 53 3.71 17.02 -3.39
N ARG A 54 2.86 17.31 -2.40
CA ARG A 54 3.23 17.16 -0.99
C ARG A 54 3.48 15.70 -0.58
N ARG A 55 2.68 14.76 -1.09
CA ARG A 55 2.83 13.31 -0.84
C ARG A 55 3.98 12.72 -1.67
N PHE A 56 4.21 13.27 -2.86
CA PHE A 56 5.30 12.86 -3.74
C PHE A 56 6.68 13.21 -3.21
N HIS A 57 6.85 14.36 -2.57
CA HIS A 57 8.14 14.72 -1.97
C HIS A 57 8.60 13.67 -0.96
N PHE A 58 7.71 13.26 -0.04
CA PHE A 58 8.03 12.24 0.95
C PHE A 58 8.37 10.88 0.33
N ILE A 59 7.54 10.40 -0.61
CA ILE A 59 7.77 9.10 -1.26
C ILE A 59 9.07 9.11 -2.06
N ARG A 60 9.37 10.21 -2.75
CA ARG A 60 10.60 10.35 -3.52
C ARG A 60 11.82 10.39 -2.63
N ASP A 61 11.77 11.16 -1.54
CA ASP A 61 12.90 11.28 -0.63
C ASP A 61 13.16 9.91 0.04
N ALA A 62 12.11 9.16 0.40
CA ALA A 62 12.22 7.78 0.90
C ALA A 62 12.77 6.79 -0.16
N LEU A 63 12.39 6.92 -1.43
CA LEU A 63 12.97 6.12 -2.53
C LEU A 63 14.45 6.43 -2.75
N GLN A 64 14.82 7.71 -2.70
CA GLN A 64 16.22 8.14 -2.88
C GLN A 64 17.11 7.70 -1.72
N ASN A 65 16.56 7.68 -0.50
CA ASN A 65 17.25 7.20 0.68
C ASN A 65 17.32 5.66 0.77
N GLY A 66 16.70 4.93 -0.17
CA GLY A 66 16.64 3.48 -0.13
C GLY A 66 15.74 2.92 0.98
N GLU A 67 14.87 3.74 1.57
CA GLU A 67 13.98 3.31 2.66
C GLU A 67 12.81 2.47 2.11
N ILE A 68 12.40 2.74 0.87
CA ILE A 68 11.29 2.04 0.20
C ILE A 68 11.65 1.72 -1.24
N ASP A 69 10.99 0.70 -1.81
CA ASP A 69 10.94 0.43 -3.24
C ASP A 69 9.49 0.35 -3.72
N LEU A 70 9.21 0.87 -4.92
CA LEU A 70 7.87 0.86 -5.51
C LEU A 70 7.78 -0.19 -6.62
N LEU A 71 6.94 -1.18 -6.38
CA LEU A 71 6.62 -2.26 -7.30
C LEU A 71 5.23 -2.11 -7.88
N TYR A 72 5.09 -2.44 -9.16
CA TYR A 72 3.78 -2.46 -9.80
C TYR A 72 3.00 -3.71 -9.37
N CYS A 73 1.74 -3.53 -9.02
CA CYS A 73 0.78 -4.59 -8.72
C CYS A 73 -0.50 -4.34 -9.51
N LYS A 74 -1.11 -5.38 -10.08
CA LYS A 74 -2.38 -5.19 -10.78
C LYS A 74 -3.45 -4.75 -9.78
N THR A 75 -4.39 -3.90 -10.19
CA THR A 75 -5.54 -3.50 -9.35
C THR A 75 -6.32 -4.72 -8.83
N GLU A 76 -6.34 -5.81 -9.59
CA GLU A 76 -6.98 -7.07 -9.19
C GLU A 76 -6.25 -7.83 -8.06
N GLU A 77 -5.01 -7.49 -7.78
CA GLU A 77 -4.18 -8.12 -6.75
C GLU A 77 -3.93 -7.15 -5.57
N GLN A 78 -4.38 -5.90 -5.68
CA GLN A 78 -4.20 -4.89 -4.64
C GLN A 78 -5.12 -5.16 -3.44
N LEU A 79 -4.58 -5.84 -2.42
CA LEU A 79 -5.30 -6.16 -1.18
C LEU A 79 -5.79 -4.92 -0.44
N ALA A 80 -5.08 -3.80 -0.54
CA ALA A 80 -5.45 -2.55 0.14
C ALA A 80 -6.79 -1.96 -0.35
N ASP A 81 -7.30 -2.42 -1.49
CA ASP A 81 -8.60 -2.01 -2.01
C ASP A 81 -9.74 -2.38 -1.06
N ILE A 82 -9.61 -3.45 -0.28
CA ILE A 82 -10.63 -3.86 0.70
C ILE A 82 -10.87 -2.80 1.77
N PHE A 83 -9.85 -2.01 2.10
CA PHE A 83 -9.91 -0.98 3.15
C PHE A 83 -10.27 0.41 2.63
N THR A 84 -10.21 0.62 1.31
CA THR A 84 -10.28 1.97 0.73
C THR A 84 -11.34 2.15 -0.33
N LYS A 85 -11.93 1.06 -0.83
CA LYS A 85 -12.96 1.09 -1.85
C LYS A 85 -14.23 0.42 -1.35
N SER A 86 -15.38 0.97 -1.75
CA SER A 86 -16.65 0.26 -1.74
C SER A 86 -16.66 -0.76 -2.89
N LEU A 87 -16.44 -2.03 -2.56
CA LEU A 87 -16.32 -3.12 -3.53
C LEU A 87 -17.63 -3.87 -3.71
N ALA A 88 -17.85 -4.44 -4.90
CA ALA A 88 -18.91 -5.42 -5.11
C ALA A 88 -18.65 -6.66 -4.24
N ARG A 89 -19.71 -7.36 -3.86
CA ARG A 89 -19.65 -8.51 -2.94
C ARG A 89 -18.60 -9.54 -3.35
N ASP A 90 -18.63 -9.99 -4.61
CA ASP A 90 -17.73 -11.03 -5.12
C ASP A 90 -16.26 -10.61 -5.00
N ARG A 91 -15.98 -9.34 -5.28
CA ARG A 91 -14.64 -8.76 -5.19
C ARG A 91 -14.18 -8.63 -3.73
N PHE A 92 -15.07 -8.21 -2.84
CA PHE A 92 -14.81 -8.17 -1.42
C PHE A 92 -14.53 -9.56 -0.85
N GLU A 93 -15.32 -10.57 -1.23
CA GLU A 93 -15.12 -11.96 -0.79
C GLU A 93 -13.79 -12.54 -1.28
N TYR A 94 -13.40 -12.24 -2.52
CA TYR A 94 -12.08 -12.61 -3.04
C TYR A 94 -10.94 -12.00 -2.22
N LEU A 95 -10.95 -10.68 -2.01
CA LEU A 95 -9.90 -9.99 -1.25
C LEU A 95 -9.89 -10.39 0.23
N ARG A 96 -11.06 -10.63 0.83
CA ARG A 96 -11.18 -11.13 2.21
C ARG A 96 -10.53 -12.50 2.38
N LYS A 97 -10.75 -13.41 1.43
CA LYS A 97 -10.08 -14.72 1.40
C LYS A 97 -8.58 -14.58 1.21
N ALA A 98 -8.14 -13.71 0.30
CA ALA A 98 -6.71 -13.46 0.05
C ALA A 98 -6.00 -12.82 1.25
N LEU A 99 -6.71 -12.07 2.10
CA LEU A 99 -6.21 -11.53 3.37
C LEU A 99 -6.12 -12.61 4.48
N GLY A 100 -6.61 -13.84 4.23
CA GLY A 100 -6.63 -14.91 5.23
C GLY A 100 -7.74 -14.78 6.27
N VAL A 101 -8.72 -13.90 6.07
CA VAL A 101 -9.85 -13.75 6.99
C VAL A 101 -10.80 -14.92 6.81
N ILE A 102 -10.77 -15.86 7.75
CA ILE A 102 -11.65 -17.04 7.79
C ILE A 102 -12.75 -16.87 8.84
N SER A 103 -13.84 -17.63 8.70
CA SER A 103 -14.88 -17.67 9.73
C SER A 103 -14.30 -18.32 10.98
N ALA A 104 -14.63 -17.79 12.16
CA ALA A 104 -14.17 -18.31 13.44
C ALA A 104 -14.47 -19.82 13.60
N GLN A 105 -15.56 -20.31 13.00
CA GLN A 105 -15.94 -21.74 12.98
C GLN A 105 -14.88 -22.67 12.37
N HIS A 106 -13.95 -22.13 11.58
CA HIS A 106 -12.88 -22.89 10.92
C HIS A 106 -11.52 -22.72 11.62
N LEU A 107 -11.47 -22.05 12.77
CA LEU A 107 -10.27 -22.02 13.61
C LEU A 107 -10.17 -23.35 14.36
N GLU A 108 -9.03 -24.04 14.21
CA GLU A 108 -8.73 -25.22 15.01
C GLU A 108 -8.77 -24.84 16.50
N GLY A 109 -9.63 -25.52 17.27
CA GLY A 109 -9.90 -25.20 18.68
C GLY A 109 -11.24 -24.53 18.96
N SER A 110 -12.12 -24.36 17.96
CA SER A 110 -13.50 -23.92 18.20
C SER A 110 -14.26 -24.96 19.01
N ILE A 111 -14.36 -24.77 20.34
CA ILE A 111 -15.27 -25.53 21.20
C ILE A 111 -16.69 -25.11 20.78
N GLY A 112 -17.36 -26.01 20.06
CA GLY A 112 -18.78 -25.88 19.76
C GLY A 112 -19.56 -25.79 21.06
N VAL A 113 -20.33 -24.71 21.20
CA VAL A 113 -21.35 -24.57 22.24
C VAL A 113 -22.64 -25.21 21.74
#